data_AF-K8X8X1-F1
#
_entry.id   AF-K8X8X1-F1
#
_cell.length_a   1.000
_cell.length_b   1.000
_cell.length_c   1.000
_cell.angle_alpha   90.00
_cell.angle_beta   90.00
_cell.angle_gamma   90.00
#
_symmetry.space_group_name_H-M   'P 1'
#
loop_
_entity.id
_entity.type
_entity.pdbx_description
1 polymer ?
#
loop_
_entity_poly.entity_id
_entity_poly.type
_entity_poly.pdbx_seq_one_letter_code
_entity_poly.pdbx_strand_id
1 'polypeptide(L)'
;MELLVRLFLGVLLVAHGLIHLMWFAPNDDPAWPFRLDRSWLISETTRKPVAIALVALTVAGFALLALAVWGVPDLASIWPGLAIGSAVASLIALVLFWDRQLLWGVAIDVALIVVALWRPGWTDRLG
;
A
#
# COMPACT_ATOMS: atom_id res chain seq x y z
N MET A 1 15.03 -20.89 -4.39
CA MET A 1 13.74 -20.36 -4.89
C MET A 1 13.00 -19.55 -3.83
N GLU A 2 12.84 -20.09 -2.62
CA GLU A 2 12.10 -19.41 -1.55
C GLU A 2 12.67 -18.04 -1.13
N LEU A 3 13.99 -17.94 -0.95
CA LEU A 3 14.64 -16.65 -0.64
C LEU A 3 14.40 -15.60 -1.73
N LEU A 4 14.55 -15.97 -3.00
CA LEU A 4 14.34 -15.06 -4.13
C LEU A 4 12.90 -14.55 -4.19
N VAL A 5 11.92 -15.42 -3.92
CA VAL A 5 10.50 -15.03 -3.85
C VAL A 5 10.27 -14.04 -2.72
N ARG A 6 10.79 -14.28 -1.51
CA ARG A 6 10.64 -13.34 -0.38
C ARG A 6 11.30 -11.99 -0.67
N LEU A 7 12.51 -12.01 -1.25
CA LEU A 7 13.21 -10.78 -1.66
C LEU A 7 12.37 -9.99 -2.66
N PHE A 8 11.91 -10.65 -3.72
CA PHE A 8 11.06 -10.04 -4.74
C PHE A 8 9.76 -9.47 -4.17
N LEU A 9 9.03 -10.25 -3.36
CA LEU A 9 7.78 -9.81 -2.74
C LEU A 9 8.01 -8.61 -1.81
N GLY A 10 9.03 -8.65 -0.95
CA GLY A 10 9.33 -7.52 -0.07
C GLY A 10 9.69 -6.24 -0.86
N VAL A 11 10.48 -6.36 -1.93
CA VAL A 11 10.78 -5.21 -2.81
C VAL A 11 9.51 -4.67 -3.47
N LEU A 12 8.63 -5.56 -3.97
CA LEU A 12 7.37 -5.15 -4.57
C LEU A 12 6.46 -4.42 -3.57
N LEU A 13 6.39 -4.90 -2.33
CA LEU A 13 5.63 -4.25 -1.25
C LEU A 13 6.19 -2.86 -0.92
N VAL A 14 7.51 -2.72 -0.80
CA VAL A 14 8.16 -1.42 -0.59
C VAL A 14 7.88 -0.48 -1.77
N ALA A 15 8.02 -0.95 -3.01
CA ALA A 15 7.77 -0.16 -4.20
C ALA A 15 6.30 0.33 -4.26
N HIS A 16 5.34 -0.54 -3.97
CA HIS A 16 3.92 -0.20 -3.89
C HIS A 16 3.62 0.79 -2.76
N GLY A 17 4.28 0.66 -1.60
CA GLY A 17 4.19 1.67 -0.54
C GLY A 17 4.73 3.04 -1.01
N LEU A 18 5.93 3.06 -1.60
CA LEU A 18 6.62 4.29 -2.00
C LEU A 18 5.96 5.02 -3.17
N ILE A 19 5.25 4.34 -4.08
CA ILE A 19 4.54 5.01 -5.18
C ILE A 19 3.50 6.01 -4.67
N HIS A 20 3.01 5.85 -3.45
CA HIS A 20 2.08 6.80 -2.83
C HIS A 20 2.72 8.17 -2.54
N LEU A 21 4.05 8.27 -2.51
CA LEU A 21 4.73 9.57 -2.42
C LEU A 21 4.50 10.44 -3.67
N MET A 22 4.07 9.84 -4.78
CA MET A 22 3.80 10.55 -6.03
C MET A 22 2.64 11.56 -5.93
N TRP A 23 1.77 11.47 -4.92
CA TRP A 23 0.78 12.53 -4.62
C TRP A 23 1.39 13.86 -4.19
N PHE A 24 2.66 13.84 -3.77
CA PHE A 24 3.40 15.05 -3.38
C PHE A 24 4.46 15.44 -4.41
N ALA A 25 4.62 14.66 -5.49
CA ALA A 25 5.54 15.00 -6.56
C ALA A 25 4.98 16.18 -7.37
N PRO A 26 5.77 17.23 -7.63
CA PRO A 26 5.35 18.30 -8.53
C PRO A 26 5.20 17.74 -9.94
N ASN A 27 4.01 17.89 -10.54
CA ASN A 27 3.72 17.47 -11.90
C ASN A 27 2.56 18.28 -12.48
N ASP A 28 2.80 18.90 -13.64
CA ASP A 28 1.83 19.76 -14.32
C ASP A 28 1.08 19.04 -15.47
N ASP A 29 1.38 17.75 -15.72
CA ASP A 29 0.69 16.95 -16.73
C ASP A 29 -0.79 16.74 -16.34
N PRO A 30 -1.77 17.16 -17.16
CA PRO A 30 -3.19 16.92 -16.89
C PRO A 30 -3.55 15.44 -16.74
N ALA A 31 -2.80 14.53 -17.38
CA ALA A 31 -2.98 13.09 -17.28
C ALA A 31 -2.35 12.48 -16.02
N TRP A 32 -1.65 13.27 -15.20
CA TRP A 32 -1.06 12.81 -13.95
C TRP A 32 -2.12 12.28 -12.98
N PRO A 33 -2.04 11.00 -12.54
CA PRO A 33 -3.10 10.42 -11.73
C PRO A 33 -2.99 10.76 -10.23
N PHE A 34 -1.79 11.09 -9.73
CA PHE A 34 -1.55 11.34 -8.31
C PHE A 34 -1.83 12.80 -7.92
N ARG A 35 -3.11 13.17 -7.94
CA ARG A 35 -3.58 14.55 -7.78
C ARG A 35 -4.34 14.76 -6.46
N LEU A 36 -3.92 15.76 -5.68
CA LEU A 36 -4.55 16.15 -4.41
C LEU A 36 -5.56 17.29 -4.52
N ASP A 37 -5.62 17.96 -5.67
CA ASP A 37 -6.53 19.08 -5.95
C ASP A 37 -7.97 18.63 -6.24
N ARG A 38 -8.22 17.32 -6.25
CA ARG A 38 -9.52 16.70 -6.53
C ARG A 38 -9.83 15.60 -5.53
N SER A 39 -11.05 15.62 -5.01
CA SER A 39 -11.62 14.55 -4.20
C SER A 39 -13.14 14.66 -4.24
N TRP A 40 -13.84 13.53 -4.22
CA TRP A 40 -15.30 13.47 -4.24
C TRP A 40 -15.93 13.46 -2.84
N LEU A 41 -15.14 13.23 -1.78
CA LEU A 41 -15.66 13.03 -0.42
C LEU A 41 -15.20 14.10 0.59
N ILE A 42 -13.98 14.64 0.45
CA ILE A 42 -13.40 15.58 1.42
C ILE A 42 -13.17 16.97 0.84
N SER A 43 -13.34 17.99 1.69
CA SER A 43 -13.16 19.40 1.35
C SER A 43 -11.70 19.71 1.01
N GLU A 44 -11.50 20.76 0.22
CA GLU A 44 -10.17 21.20 -0.23
C GLU A 44 -9.20 21.44 0.92
N THR A 45 -9.64 22.09 2.00
CA THR A 45 -8.83 22.38 3.18
C THR A 45 -8.37 21.14 3.94
N THR A 46 -9.10 20.02 3.80
CA THR A 46 -8.82 18.76 4.50
C THR A 46 -8.03 17.75 3.64
N ARG A 47 -7.97 17.93 2.32
CA ARG A 47 -7.28 17.00 1.40
C ARG A 47 -5.82 16.77 1.75
N LYS A 48 -5.04 17.84 1.87
CA LYS A 48 -3.60 17.74 2.15
C LYS A 48 -3.27 17.03 3.47
N PRO A 49 -3.84 17.41 4.64
CA PRO A 49 -3.54 16.72 5.89
C PRO A 49 -3.98 15.25 5.87
N VAL A 50 -5.14 14.93 5.28
CA VAL A 50 -5.61 13.53 5.15
C VAL A 50 -4.68 12.73 4.25
N ALA A 51 -4.26 13.29 3.11
CA ALA A 51 -3.30 12.64 2.22
C ALA A 51 -1.97 12.35 2.91
N ILE A 52 -1.41 13.31 3.66
CA ILE A 52 -0.17 13.12 4.42
C ILE A 52 -0.31 11.95 5.40
N ALA A 53 -1.40 11.91 6.17
CA ALA A 53 -1.62 10.84 7.13
C ALA A 53 -1.75 9.47 6.44
N LEU A 54 -2.58 9.37 5.39
CA LEU A 54 -2.79 8.10 4.69
C LEU A 54 -1.55 7.60 3.95
N VAL A 55 -0.81 8.50 3.28
CA VAL A 55 0.44 8.13 2.59
C VAL A 55 1.49 7.70 3.61
N ALA A 56 1.64 8.40 4.74
CA ALA A 56 2.57 8.00 5.79
C ALA A 56 2.24 6.62 6.37
N LEU A 57 0.97 6.37 6.68
CA LEU A 57 0.49 5.06 7.14
C LEU A 57 0.73 3.97 6.10
N THR A 58 0.48 4.27 4.83
CA THR A 58 0.68 3.33 3.71
C THR A 58 2.15 2.97 3.55
N VAL A 59 3.04 3.97 3.45
CA VAL A 59 4.49 3.76 3.32
C VAL A 59 5.05 2.98 4.50
N ALA A 60 4.72 3.39 5.74
CA ALA A 60 5.19 2.72 6.94
C ALA A 60 4.65 1.28 7.04
N GLY A 61 3.35 1.08 6.78
CA GLY A 61 2.71 -0.23 6.83
C GLY A 61 3.30 -1.20 5.81
N PHE A 62 3.50 -0.77 4.57
CA PHE A 62 4.12 -1.60 3.53
C PHE A 62 5.60 -1.88 3.79
N ALA A 63 6.34 -0.94 4.36
CA ALA A 63 7.73 -1.19 4.79
C ALA A 63 7.78 -2.24 5.92
N LEU A 64 6.91 -2.14 6.93
CA LEU A 64 6.81 -3.13 8.01
C LEU A 64 6.38 -4.50 7.48
N LEU A 65 5.44 -4.54 6.54
CA LEU A 65 5.02 -5.78 5.90
C LEU A 65 6.14 -6.42 5.07
N ALA A 66 6.95 -5.63 4.37
CA ALA A 66 8.12 -6.14 3.66
C ALA A 66 9.14 -6.76 4.62
N LEU A 67 9.40 -6.11 5.76
CA LEU A 67 10.25 -6.65 6.82
C LEU A 67 9.68 -7.96 7.39
N ALA A 68 8.36 -8.06 7.58
CA ALA A 68 7.70 -9.30 7.96
C ALA A 68 7.94 -10.41 6.93
N VAL A 69 7.76 -10.12 5.64
CA VAL A 69 8.02 -11.07 4.54
C VAL A 69 9.49 -11.50 4.47
N TRP A 70 10.43 -10.62 4.81
CA TRP A 70 11.86 -10.93 4.91
C TRP A 70 12.23 -11.68 6.19
N GLY A 71 11.28 -11.94 7.09
CA GLY A 71 11.46 -12.78 8.26
C GLY A 71 12.00 -12.05 9.48
N VAL A 72 11.80 -10.73 9.59
CA VAL A 72 12.10 -10.01 10.83
C VAL A 72 11.23 -10.61 11.97
N PRO A 73 11.84 -11.03 13.09
CA PRO A 73 11.11 -11.58 14.24
C PRO A 73 10.00 -10.63 14.71
N ASP A 74 8.95 -11.19 15.29
CA ASP A 74 7.73 -10.51 15.76
C ASP A 74 6.87 -9.84 14.67
N LEU A 75 7.47 -9.27 13.61
CA LEU A 75 6.74 -8.75 12.45
C LEU A 75 6.16 -9.87 11.60
N ALA A 76 6.93 -10.95 11.42
CA ALA A 76 6.50 -12.14 10.69
C ALA A 76 5.22 -12.75 11.27
N SER A 77 5.06 -12.83 12.60
CA SER A 77 3.87 -13.42 13.23
C SER A 77 2.61 -12.57 13.05
N ILE A 78 2.75 -11.27 12.82
CA ILE A 78 1.64 -10.33 12.62
C ILE A 78 1.45 -9.89 11.17
N TRP A 79 2.13 -10.54 10.20
CA TRP A 79 2.07 -10.16 8.79
C TRP A 79 0.66 -9.99 8.23
N PRO A 80 -0.38 -10.80 8.59
CA PRO A 80 -1.73 -10.61 8.05
C PRO A 80 -2.32 -9.27 8.48
N GLY A 81 -2.10 -8.87 9.73
CA GLY A 81 -2.59 -7.61 10.27
C GLY A 81 -1.92 -6.42 9.58
N LEU A 82 -0.61 -6.52 9.36
CA LEU A 82 0.14 -5.52 8.60
C LEU A 82 -0.37 -5.41 7.16
N ALA A 83 -0.60 -6.54 6.48
CA ALA A 83 -1.11 -6.58 5.11
C ALA A 83 -2.50 -5.96 4.98
N ILE A 84 -3.43 -6.32 5.87
CA ILE A 84 -4.78 -5.76 5.87
C ILE A 84 -4.73 -4.26 6.19
N GLY A 85 -4.00 -3.87 7.23
CA GLY A 85 -3.92 -2.47 7.67
C GLY A 85 -3.31 -1.56 6.60
N SER A 86 -2.19 -1.97 5.99
CA SER A 86 -1.54 -1.18 4.94
C SER A 86 -2.37 -1.10 3.67
N ALA A 87 -2.96 -2.22 3.24
CA ALA A 87 -3.84 -2.26 2.07
C ALA A 87 -5.11 -1.42 2.28
N VAL A 88 -5.70 -1.43 3.48
CA VAL A 88 -6.87 -0.58 3.78
C VAL A 88 -6.49 0.90 3.75
N ALA A 89 -5.36 1.30 4.34
CA ALA A 89 -4.90 2.69 4.28
C ALA A 89 -4.68 3.16 2.83
N SER A 90 -4.06 2.31 2.01
CA SER A 90 -3.85 2.52 0.57
C SER A 90 -5.18 2.64 -0.19
N LEU A 91 -6.11 1.71 0.02
CA LEU A 91 -7.45 1.75 -0.58
C LEU A 91 -8.22 3.01 -0.20
N ILE A 92 -8.15 3.47 1.05
CA ILE A 92 -8.79 4.72 1.46
C ILE A 92 -8.18 5.89 0.68
N ALA A 93 -6.86 5.97 0.54
CA ALA A 93 -6.22 7.01 -0.27
C ALA A 93 -6.66 6.96 -1.74
N LEU A 94 -6.63 5.77 -2.35
CA LEU A 94 -7.04 5.54 -3.73
C LEU A 94 -8.50 5.91 -3.98
N VAL A 95 -9.38 5.56 -3.05
CA VAL A 95 -10.80 5.91 -3.13
C VAL A 95 -11.00 7.41 -2.99
N LEU A 96 -10.38 8.07 -1.99
CA LEU A 96 -10.54 9.50 -1.76
C LEU A 96 -10.02 10.37 -2.92
N PHE A 97 -8.92 9.95 -3.54
CA PHE A 97 -8.23 10.67 -4.62
C PHE A 97 -8.31 9.94 -5.96
N TRP A 98 -9.45 9.30 -6.22
CA TRP A 98 -9.66 8.37 -7.33
C TRP A 98 -9.16 8.84 -8.71
N ASP A 99 -8.46 7.95 -9.40
CA ASP A 99 -8.14 7.99 -10.83
C ASP A 99 -8.18 6.57 -11.41
N ARG A 100 -8.67 6.41 -12.64
CA ARG A 100 -8.77 5.09 -13.30
C ARG A 100 -7.41 4.44 -13.57
N GLN A 101 -6.35 5.23 -13.74
CA GLN A 101 -5.00 4.73 -13.95
C GLN A 101 -4.44 4.03 -12.71
N LEU A 102 -5.01 4.29 -11.54
CA LEU A 102 -4.59 3.71 -10.26
C LEU A 102 -5.29 2.38 -9.94
N LEU A 103 -6.05 1.82 -10.89
CA LEU A 103 -6.77 0.54 -10.73
C LEU A 103 -5.82 -0.61 -10.35
N TRP A 104 -4.58 -0.60 -10.83
CA TRP A 104 -3.58 -1.60 -10.45
C TRP A 104 -3.24 -1.55 -8.97
N GLY A 105 -3.20 -0.36 -8.36
CA GLY A 105 -3.00 -0.22 -6.91
C GLY A 105 -4.12 -0.88 -6.13
N VAL A 106 -5.38 -0.66 -6.56
CA VAL A 106 -6.56 -1.30 -5.96
C VAL A 106 -6.48 -2.82 -6.07
N ALA A 107 -6.09 -3.34 -7.24
CA ALA A 107 -5.98 -4.78 -7.46
C ALA A 107 -4.92 -5.42 -6.54
N ILE A 108 -3.77 -4.75 -6.34
CA ILE A 108 -2.72 -5.21 -5.41
C ILE A 108 -3.26 -5.24 -3.98
N ASP A 109 -3.92 -4.18 -3.53
CA ASP A 109 -4.44 -4.11 -2.16
C ASP A 109 -5.51 -5.17 -1.88
N VAL A 110 -6.45 -5.36 -2.82
CA VAL A 110 -7.48 -6.40 -2.72
C VAL A 110 -6.84 -7.78 -2.70
N ALA A 111 -5.85 -8.05 -3.56
CA ALA A 111 -5.15 -9.32 -3.58
C ALA A 111 -4.42 -9.58 -2.24
N LEU A 112 -3.79 -8.57 -1.66
CA LEU A 112 -3.13 -8.68 -0.36
C LEU A 112 -4.12 -8.98 0.76
N ILE A 113 -5.26 -8.29 0.80
CA ILE A 113 -6.32 -8.56 1.77
C ILE A 113 -6.82 -9.99 1.62
N VAL A 114 -7.10 -10.45 0.39
CA VAL A 114 -7.55 -11.82 0.13
C VAL A 114 -6.50 -12.83 0.59
N VAL A 115 -5.22 -12.63 0.28
CA VAL A 115 -4.13 -13.52 0.72
C VAL A 115 -4.01 -13.55 2.24
N ALA A 116 -4.12 -12.39 2.90
CA ALA A 116 -4.06 -12.27 4.35
C ALA A 116 -5.22 -12.96 5.06
N LEU A 117 -6.43 -12.94 4.47
CA LEU A 117 -7.62 -13.58 5.01
C LEU A 117 -7.65 -15.09 4.71
N TRP A 118 -7.32 -15.49 3.49
CA TRP A 118 -7.40 -16.88 3.05
C TRP A 118 -6.24 -17.74 3.55
N ARG A 119 -5.06 -17.13 3.78
CA ARG A 119 -3.86 -17.81 4.32
C ARG A 119 -3.51 -19.10 3.54
N PRO A 120 -3.29 -19.03 2.22
CA PRO A 120 -2.91 -20.21 1.44
C PRO A 120 -1.59 -20.79 1.97
N GLY A 121 -1.43 -22.12 1.97
CA GLY A 121 -0.32 -22.80 2.69
C GLY A 121 1.11 -22.45 2.25
N TRP A 122 1.31 -21.73 1.15
CA TRP A 122 2.62 -21.15 0.83
C TRP A 122 2.99 -19.96 1.74
N THR A 123 1.99 -19.32 2.35
CA THR A 123 2.16 -18.20 3.30
C THR A 123 2.55 -18.62 4.70
N ASP A 124 2.43 -19.91 5.04
CA ASP A 124 2.90 -20.48 6.32
C ASP A 124 4.42 -20.36 6.49
N ARG A 125 5.13 -20.04 5.41
CA ARG A 125 6.56 -19.78 5.42
C ARG A 125 6.91 -18.34 5.77
N LEU A 126 5.97 -17.39 5.63
CA LEU A 126 6.21 -15.97 5.91
C LEU A 126 6.30 -15.65 7.41
N GLY A 127 5.91 -16.58 8.28
CA GLY A 127 6.01 -16.50 9.73
C GLY A 127 5.56 -17.80 10.38
#